data_AF-A0A6L3YWD4-F1
#
_entry.id   AF-A0A6L3YWD4-F1
#
_cell.length_a   1.000
_cell.length_b   1.000
_cell.length_c   1.000
_cell.angle_alpha   90.00
_cell.angle_beta   90.00
_cell.angle_gamma   90.00
#
_symmetry.space_group_name_H-M   'P 1'
#
loop_
_entity.id
_entity.type
_entity.pdbx_description
1 polymer ?
#
loop_
_entity_poly.entity_id
_entity_poly.type
_entity_poly.pdbx_seq_one_letter_code
_entity_poly.pdbx_strand_id
1 'polypeptide(L)'
;MNYLDLFRTNIRATMDAYRKATGCTQTKLDEIVSGYRTFSHTIDRVDMRAGTYDKIMSRFSAIWPDGVAWPVGVERPEPAVLDAQTLKLVSENRKPVSGIHPEWPVGEAWPLDIPQPVAV
;
A
#
# COMPACT_ATOMS: atom_id res chain seq x y z
N MET A 1 -11.16 20.85 15.19
CA MET A 1 -10.25 20.23 14.19
C MET A 1 -10.39 21.01 12.90
N ASN A 2 -9.29 21.48 12.30
CA ASN A 2 -9.34 22.16 11.00
C ASN A 2 -9.53 21.12 9.87
N TYR A 3 -10.08 21.51 8.72
CA TYR A 3 -10.25 20.66 7.54
C TYR A 3 -8.94 19.99 7.10
N LEU A 4 -7.83 20.72 7.19
CA LEU A 4 -6.51 20.17 6.86
C LEU A 4 -6.12 19.00 7.78
N ASP A 5 -6.38 19.12 9.09
CA ASP A 5 -6.10 18.05 10.05
C ASP A 5 -7.02 16.84 9.83
N LEU A 6 -8.28 17.08 9.46
CA LEU A 6 -9.22 16.03 9.09
C LEU A 6 -8.73 15.26 7.85
N PHE A 7 -8.31 15.97 6.79
CA PHE A 7 -7.79 15.33 5.57
C PHE A 7 -6.56 14.48 5.85
N ARG A 8 -5.61 15.01 6.63
CA ARG A 8 -4.40 14.28 7.03
C ARG A 8 -4.75 13.03 7.83
N THR A 9 -5.68 13.15 8.77
CA THR A 9 -6.15 12.02 9.59
C THR A 9 -6.81 10.94 8.74
N ASN A 10 -7.71 11.33 7.85
CA ASN A 10 -8.43 10.40 6.96
C ASN A 10 -7.47 9.66 6.02
N ILE A 11 -6.53 10.37 5.38
CA ILE A 11 -5.55 9.74 4.49
C ILE A 11 -4.68 8.76 5.26
N ARG A 12 -4.20 9.12 6.46
CA ARG A 12 -3.38 8.23 7.29
C ARG A 12 -4.12 6.98 7.73
N ALA A 13 -5.36 7.13 8.21
CA ALA A 13 -6.20 6.00 8.59
C ALA A 13 -6.43 5.04 7.42
N THR A 14 -6.66 5.60 6.23
CA THR A 14 -6.88 4.84 4.99
C THR A 14 -5.60 4.14 4.52
N MET A 15 -4.45 4.80 4.59
CA MET A 15 -3.14 4.22 4.30
C MET A 15 -2.82 3.06 5.24
N ASP A 16 -2.97 3.25 6.55
CA ASP A 16 -2.67 2.23 7.55
C ASP A 16 -3.54 0.98 7.35
N ALA A 17 -4.85 1.17 7.23
CA ALA A 17 -5.79 0.07 6.99
C ALA A 17 -5.47 -0.69 5.69
N TYR A 18 -5.15 0.02 4.61
CA TYR A 18 -4.77 -0.61 3.34
C TYR A 18 -3.48 -1.42 3.48
N ARG A 19 -2.44 -0.86 4.12
CA ARG A 19 -1.15 -1.53 4.30
C ARG A 19 -1.29 -2.75 5.20
N LYS A 20 -2.04 -2.64 6.29
CA LYS A 20 -2.32 -3.75 7.20
C LYS A 20 -3.03 -4.90 6.50
N ALA A 21 -3.96 -4.59 5.58
CA ALA A 21 -4.68 -5.60 4.84
C ALA A 21 -3.85 -6.27 3.72
N THR A 22 -2.95 -5.52 3.08
CA THR A 22 -2.25 -5.99 1.86
C THR A 22 -0.78 -6.35 2.07
N GLY A 23 -0.18 -5.97 3.19
CA GLY A 23 1.28 -6.07 3.39
C GLY A 23 2.08 -5.10 2.51
N CYS A 24 1.43 -4.14 1.84
CA CYS A 24 2.09 -3.19 0.95
C CYS A 24 3.10 -2.30 1.71
N THR A 25 4.28 -2.10 1.11
CA THR A 25 5.25 -1.12 1.62
C THR A 25 4.72 0.30 1.44
N GLN A 26 5.07 1.22 2.35
CA GLN A 26 4.61 2.61 2.27
C GLN A 26 5.00 3.26 0.94
N THR A 27 6.24 3.05 0.50
CA THR A 27 6.76 3.65 -0.73
C THR A 27 6.00 3.22 -1.97
N LYS A 28 5.62 1.93 -2.07
CA LYS A 28 4.83 1.43 -3.21
C LYS A 28 3.39 1.93 -3.12
N LEU A 29 2.82 2.00 -1.91
CA LEU A 29 1.49 2.58 -1.71
C LEU A 29 1.45 4.05 -2.15
N ASP A 30 2.43 4.85 -1.73
CA ASP A 30 2.56 6.26 -2.10
C ASP A 30 2.60 6.42 -3.63
N GLU A 31 3.37 5.57 -4.32
CA GLU A 31 3.44 5.54 -5.78
C GLU A 31 2.10 5.22 -6.43
N ILE A 32 1.38 4.20 -5.93
CA ILE A 32 0.08 3.79 -6.45
C ILE A 32 -0.94 4.93 -6.31
N VAL A 33 -1.03 5.57 -5.14
CA VAL A 33 -2.10 6.53 -4.86
C VAL A 33 -1.80 7.94 -5.33
N SER A 34 -0.55 8.37 -5.31
CA SER A 34 -0.17 9.76 -5.66
C SER A 34 0.62 9.89 -6.97
N GLY A 35 1.23 8.81 -7.44
CA GLY A 35 2.24 8.84 -8.51
C GLY A 35 3.65 9.18 -8.03
N TYR A 36 3.84 9.50 -6.75
CA TYR A 36 5.12 9.84 -6.15
C TYR A 36 5.47 8.89 -5.00
N ARG A 37 6.74 8.47 -4.92
CA ARG A 37 7.20 7.50 -3.90
C ARG A 37 7.34 8.04 -2.48
N THR A 38 7.18 9.35 -2.30
CA THR A 38 7.45 10.07 -1.03
C THR A 38 6.24 10.82 -0.50
N PHE A 39 5.05 10.56 -1.03
CA PHE A 39 3.84 11.30 -0.70
C PHE A 39 3.52 11.32 0.80
N SER A 40 3.69 10.21 1.51
CA SER A 40 3.48 10.16 2.96
C SER A 40 4.34 11.17 3.75
N HIS A 41 5.54 11.49 3.26
CA HIS A 41 6.44 12.46 3.88
C HIS A 41 6.03 13.92 3.63
N THR A 42 5.21 14.18 2.60
CA THR A 42 4.80 15.54 2.22
C THR A 42 3.46 15.95 2.84
N ILE A 43 2.63 14.98 3.25
CA ILE A 43 1.29 15.21 3.84
C ILE A 43 1.34 16.21 5.01
N ASP A 44 2.36 16.13 5.87
CA ASP A 44 2.50 17.01 7.04
C ASP A 44 3.13 18.37 6.74
N ARG A 45 3.89 18.44 5.65
CA ARG A 45 4.73 19.60 5.34
C ARG A 45 4.06 20.56 4.37
N VAL A 46 3.15 20.05 3.55
CA VAL A 46 2.51 20.80 2.48
C VAL A 46 1.06 21.07 2.85
N ASP A 47 0.57 22.23 2.43
CA ASP A 47 -0.85 22.53 2.48
C ASP A 47 -1.61 21.67 1.46
N MET A 48 -2.74 21.12 1.86
CA MET A 48 -3.49 20.16 1.04
C MET A 48 -4.81 20.75 0.62
N ARG A 49 -4.98 20.89 -0.70
CA ARG A 49 -6.26 21.31 -1.28
C ARG A 49 -7.27 20.17 -1.21
N ALA A 50 -8.55 20.50 -1.03
CA ALA A 50 -9.65 19.52 -1.03
C ALA A 50 -9.62 18.63 -2.29
N GLY A 51 -9.40 19.20 -3.48
CA GLY A 51 -9.29 18.40 -4.71
C GLY A 51 -8.12 17.40 -4.73
N THR A 52 -7.02 17.68 -4.02
CA THR A 52 -5.94 16.69 -3.83
C THR A 52 -6.39 15.58 -2.90
N TYR A 53 -7.04 15.92 -1.79
CA TYR A 53 -7.62 14.95 -0.87
C TYR A 53 -8.62 14.02 -1.60
N ASP A 54 -9.59 14.59 -2.31
CA ASP A 54 -10.62 13.83 -3.04
C ASP A 54 -9.99 12.89 -4.07
N LYS A 55 -9.01 13.38 -4.85
CA LYS A 55 -8.27 12.58 -5.83
C LYS A 55 -7.59 11.37 -5.19
N ILE A 56 -6.92 11.56 -4.05
CA ILE A 56 -6.23 10.47 -3.34
C ILE A 56 -7.24 9.46 -2.79
N MET A 57 -8.31 9.94 -2.14
CA MET A 57 -9.32 9.09 -1.53
C MET A 57 -10.11 8.28 -2.57
N SER A 58 -10.45 8.86 -3.73
CA SER A 58 -11.07 8.14 -4.85
C SER A 58 -10.15 7.07 -5.44
N ARG A 59 -8.83 7.30 -5.47
CA ARG A 59 -7.86 6.26 -5.88
C ARG A 59 -7.80 5.12 -4.87
N PHE A 60 -7.84 5.41 -3.56
CA PHE A 60 -7.98 4.38 -2.53
C PHE A 60 -9.27 3.58 -2.70
N SER A 61 -10.39 4.24 -2.98
CA SER A 61 -11.68 3.59 -3.19
C SER A 61 -11.65 2.61 -4.37
N ALA A 62 -10.87 2.92 -5.42
CA ALA A 62 -10.71 2.07 -6.59
C ALA A 62 -9.79 0.84 -6.37
N ILE A 63 -8.75 0.97 -5.55
CA ILE A 63 -7.79 -0.13 -5.30
C ILE A 63 -8.12 -0.96 -4.06
N TRP A 64 -9.14 -0.55 -3.30
CA TRP A 64 -9.44 -1.12 -1.98
C TRP A 64 -9.56 -2.64 -2.05
N PRO A 65 -8.98 -3.39 -1.09
CA PRO A 65 -9.01 -4.84 -1.15
C PRO A 65 -10.42 -5.38 -0.87
N ASP A 66 -10.79 -6.45 -1.56
CA ASP A 66 -12.07 -7.13 -1.35
C ASP A 66 -12.13 -7.74 0.06
N GLY A 67 -13.29 -7.63 0.72
CA GLY A 67 -13.50 -8.17 2.07
C GLY A 67 -12.89 -7.36 3.22
N VAL A 68 -12.22 -6.24 2.93
CA VAL A 68 -11.63 -5.35 3.96
C VAL A 68 -12.60 -4.20 4.25
N ALA A 69 -12.94 -4.02 5.52
CA ALA A 69 -13.78 -2.90 5.95
C ALA A 69 -13.07 -1.56 5.72
N TRP A 70 -13.82 -0.56 5.25
CA TRP A 70 -13.31 0.82 5.14
C TRP A 70 -13.10 1.42 6.54
N PRO A 71 -12.13 2.33 6.74
CA PRO A 71 -11.88 2.93 8.06
C PRO A 71 -13.12 3.62 8.64
N VAL A 72 -13.37 3.41 9.94
CA VAL A 72 -14.51 4.00 10.65
C VAL A 72 -14.38 5.51 10.69
N GLY A 73 -15.47 6.22 10.41
CA GLY A 73 -15.52 7.69 10.44
C GLY A 73 -14.88 8.38 9.22
N VAL A 74 -14.39 7.60 8.25
CA VAL A 74 -13.87 8.13 6.98
C VAL A 74 -14.88 7.86 5.89
N GLU A 75 -15.36 8.91 5.22
CA GLU A 75 -16.24 8.76 4.06
C GLU A 75 -15.49 8.10 2.89
N ARG A 76 -16.13 7.11 2.25
CA ARG A 76 -15.60 6.44 1.07
C ARG A 76 -16.16 7.13 -0.19
N PRO A 77 -15.35 7.86 -0.96
CA PRO A 77 -15.82 8.50 -2.18
C PRO A 77 -16.00 7.49 -3.33
N GLU A 78 -16.56 7.97 -4.44
CA GLU A 78 -16.67 7.20 -5.67
C GLU A 78 -15.28 6.75 -6.16
N PRO A 79 -15.13 5.49 -6.58
CA PRO A 79 -13.89 4.98 -7.15
C PRO A 79 -13.41 5.79 -8.35
N ALA A 80 -12.13 6.18 -8.34
CA ALA A 80 -11.51 6.80 -9.51
C ALA A 80 -11.32 5.79 -10.65
N VAL A 81 -11.40 6.27 -11.89
CA VAL A 81 -10.88 5.53 -13.05
C VAL A 81 -9.36 5.59 -13.02
N LEU A 82 -8.72 4.42 -12.92
CA LEU A 82 -7.27 4.30 -12.86
C LEU A 82 -6.69 4.07 -14.26
N ASP A 83 -5.54 4.68 -14.53
CA ASP A 83 -4.77 4.42 -15.74
C ASP A 83 -4.10 3.03 -15.71
N ALA A 84 -3.69 2.56 -16.89
CA ALA A 84 -3.09 1.23 -17.05
C ALA A 84 -1.81 1.03 -16.23
N GLN A 85 -1.00 2.09 -16.02
CA GLN A 85 0.21 2.00 -15.23
C GLN A 85 -0.13 1.81 -13.74
N THR A 86 -1.10 2.56 -13.22
CA THR A 86 -1.57 2.39 -11.84
C THR A 86 -2.16 0.99 -11.63
N LEU A 87 -2.99 0.50 -12.56
CA LEU A 87 -3.56 -0.85 -12.49
C LEU A 87 -2.46 -1.93 -12.48
N LYS A 88 -1.41 -1.76 -13.29
CA LYS A 88 -0.25 -2.64 -13.27
C LYS A 88 0.42 -2.65 -11.89
N LEU A 89 0.71 -1.49 -11.30
CA LEU A 89 1.33 -1.38 -9.97
C LEU A 89 0.50 -2.07 -8.87
N VAL A 90 -0.84 -1.94 -8.93
CA VAL A 90 -1.76 -2.60 -8.00
C VAL A 90 -1.68 -4.11 -8.15
N SER A 91 -1.71 -4.63 -9.38
CA SER A 91 -1.62 -6.07 -9.66
C SER A 91 -0.30 -6.68 -9.20
N GLU A 92 0.82 -5.97 -9.40
CA GLU A 92 2.15 -6.41 -8.95
C GLU A 92 2.22 -6.51 -7.42
N ASN A 93 1.58 -5.56 -6.72
CA ASN A 93 1.57 -5.53 -5.27
C ASN A 93 0.63 -6.59 -4.65
N ARG A 94 -0.38 -7.05 -5.39
CA ARG A 94 -1.28 -8.13 -4.95
C ARG A 94 -0.70 -9.53 -5.16
N LYS A 95 0.35 -9.68 -5.98
CA LYS A 95 1.01 -10.98 -6.11
C LYS A 95 1.61 -11.34 -4.75
N PRO A 96 1.31 -12.52 -4.19
CA PRO A 96 2.02 -12.99 -3.02
C PRO A 96 3.50 -12.94 -3.37
N VAL A 97 4.32 -12.35 -2.49
CA VAL A 97 5.76 -12.54 -2.55
C VAL A 97 5.92 -14.05 -2.55
N SER A 98 6.32 -14.64 -3.67
CA SER A 98 6.70 -16.04 -3.75
C SER A 98 7.98 -16.16 -2.92
N GLY A 99 7.82 -16.15 -1.60
CA GLY A 99 8.83 -16.59 -0.70
C GLY A 99 9.04 -18.06 -1.03
N ILE A 100 10.27 -18.39 -1.38
CA ILE A 100 10.73 -19.71 -1.81
C ILE A 100 10.52 -19.91 -3.32
N HIS A 101 11.63 -19.85 -4.05
CA HIS A 101 11.76 -20.39 -5.40
C HIS A 101 11.13 -21.79 -5.43
N PRO A 102 10.24 -22.12 -6.37
CA PRO A 102 9.59 -23.44 -6.44
C PRO A 102 10.60 -24.59 -6.60
N GLU A 103 11.83 -24.30 -7.04
CA GLU A 103 12.93 -25.28 -7.10
C GLU A 103 13.74 -25.43 -5.80
N TRP A 104 13.45 -24.66 -4.75
CA TRP A 104 14.16 -24.83 -3.48
C TRP A 104 13.64 -26.08 -2.79
N PRO A 105 14.52 -27.02 -2.39
CA PRO A 105 14.08 -28.28 -1.84
C PRO A 105 13.45 -28.06 -0.46
N VAL A 106 12.15 -28.30 -0.37
CA VAL A 106 11.40 -28.29 0.89
C VAL A 106 11.54 -29.69 1.50
N GLY A 107 12.34 -29.83 2.55
CA GLY A 107 12.48 -31.08 3.30
C GLY A 107 13.69 -31.95 2.96
N GLU A 108 14.59 -31.51 2.08
CA GLU A 108 15.91 -32.16 1.93
C GLU A 108 16.87 -31.67 3.01
N ALA A 109 17.70 -32.58 3.52
CA ALA A 109 18.76 -32.24 4.44
C ALA A 109 19.74 -31.27 3.75
N TRP A 110 20.24 -30.30 4.50
CA TRP A 110 21.25 -29.36 4.01
C TRP A 110 22.44 -30.11 3.41
N PRO A 111 22.95 -29.73 2.23
CA PRO A 111 24.08 -30.40 1.59
C PRO A 111 25.28 -30.45 2.54
N LEU A 112 25.86 -31.64 2.71
CA LEU A 112 26.99 -31.85 3.62
C LEU A 112 28.25 -31.07 3.21
N ASP A 113 28.31 -30.67 1.93
CA ASP A 113 29.46 -30.01 1.31
C ASP A 113 29.45 -28.49 1.49
N ILE A 114 28.35 -27.93 1.99
CA ILE A 114 28.16 -26.48 2.16
C ILE A 114 28.07 -26.19 3.67
N PRO A 115 28.95 -25.35 4.23
CA PRO A 115 28.81 -24.96 5.63
C PRO A 115 27.47 -24.23 5.83
N GLN A 116 26.68 -24.70 6.80
CA GLN A 116 25.46 -23.99 7.18
C GLN A 116 25.81 -22.59 7.70
N PRO A 117 25.15 -21.53 7.22
CA PRO A 117 25.32 -20.22 7.81
C PRO A 117 24.85 -20.28 9.26
N VAL A 118 25.79 -20.13 10.18
CA VAL A 118 25.47 -19.96 11.60
C VAL A 118 24.85 -18.57 11.73
N ALA A 119 23.57 -18.50 12.11
CA ALA A 119 22.97 -17.23 12.47
C ALA A 119 23.73 -16.70 13.70
N VAL A 120 24.42 -15.56 13.54
CA VAL A 120 25.05 -14.83 14.63
C VAL A 120 24.05 -13.86 15.24
#